data_AF-A0A8T4J6Y0-F1
#
_entry.id   AF-A0A8T4J6Y0-F1
#
_cell.length_a   1.000
_cell.length_b   1.000
_cell.length_c   1.000
_cell.angle_alpha   90.00
_cell.angle_beta   90.00
_cell.angle_gamma   90.00
#
_symmetry.space_group_name_H-M   'P 1'
#
loop_
_entity.id
_entity.type
_entity.pdbx_description
1 polymer ?
#
loop_
_entity_poly.entity_id
_entity_poly.type
_entity_poly.pdbx_seq_one_letter_code
_entity_poly.pdbx_strand_id
1 'polypeptide(L)'
;TLLASADRPTAVIYDNDIMAVAGLSVASEMGLAVPADVSLLAWDDSQLCQLTHPTLSAMSHDVTAFGAEVTRRLFQLLDGT
;
A
#
# COMPACT_ATOMS: atom_id res chain seq x y z
N THR A 1 -21.43 1.16 -2.72
CA THR A 1 -20.05 0.73 -2.34
C THR A 1 -19.07 1.31 -3.35
N LEU A 2 -17.83 1.61 -2.97
CA LEU A 2 -16.86 2.32 -3.83
C LEU A 2 -16.71 1.71 -5.24
N LEU A 3 -16.48 0.39 -5.32
CA LEU A 3 -16.27 -0.32 -6.60
C LEU A 3 -17.55 -0.59 -7.41
N ALA A 4 -18.73 -0.33 -6.83
CA ALA A 4 -20.03 -0.47 -7.50
C ALA A 4 -20.60 0.89 -7.94
N SER A 5 -19.87 1.98 -7.70
CA SER A 5 -20.28 3.33 -8.12
C SER A 5 -20.34 3.44 -9.64
N ALA A 6 -21.28 4.24 -10.16
CA ALA A 6 -21.31 4.60 -11.58
C ALA A 6 -20.05 5.42 -11.97
N ASP A 7 -19.56 6.23 -11.03
CA ASP A 7 -18.28 6.92 -11.12
C ASP A 7 -17.25 6.13 -10.28
N ARG A 8 -16.86 4.96 -10.80
CA ARG A 8 -15.91 4.05 -10.13
C ARG A 8 -14.49 4.59 -10.29
N PRO A 9 -13.66 4.58 -9.22
CA PRO A 9 -12.26 4.96 -9.36
C PRO A 9 -11.52 3.99 -10.29
N THR A 10 -10.58 4.52 -11.05
CA THR A 10 -9.67 3.71 -11.89
C THR A 10 -8.51 3.12 -11.08
N ALA A 11 -8.24 3.67 -9.89
CA ALA A 11 -7.21 3.18 -8.98
C ALA A 11 -7.57 3.41 -7.52
N VAL A 12 -7.08 2.53 -6.64
CA VAL A 12 -7.18 2.68 -5.18
C VAL A 12 -5.79 2.54 -4.57
N ILE A 13 -5.42 3.50 -3.75
CA ILE A 13 -4.18 3.50 -2.96
C ILE A 13 -4.54 3.11 -1.53
N TYR A 14 -3.92 2.06 -1.03
CA TYR A 14 -4.11 1.54 0.31
C TYR A 14 -2.94 1.93 1.21
N ASP A 15 -3.24 2.16 2.48
CA ASP A 15 -2.28 2.53 3.52
C ASP A 15 -1.33 1.39 3.89
N ASN A 16 -1.72 0.12 3.66
CA ASN A 16 -0.87 -1.04 3.90
C ASN A 16 -1.29 -2.23 3.03
N ASP A 17 -0.45 -3.26 3.03
CA ASP A 17 -0.61 -4.42 2.15
C ASP A 17 -1.81 -5.29 2.53
N ILE A 18 -2.14 -5.42 3.81
CA ILE A 18 -3.29 -6.23 4.26
C ILE A 18 -4.59 -5.65 3.68
N MET A 19 -4.73 -4.32 3.69
CA MET A 19 -5.89 -3.67 3.10
C MET A 19 -5.90 -3.82 1.57
N ALA A 20 -4.76 -3.72 0.91
CA ALA A 20 -4.65 -3.91 -0.53
C ALA A 20 -5.03 -5.35 -0.96
N VAL A 21 -4.59 -6.35 -0.20
CA VAL A 21 -4.96 -7.77 -0.40
C VAL A 21 -6.47 -7.97 -0.22
N ALA A 22 -7.06 -7.38 0.82
CA ALA A 22 -8.50 -7.45 1.02
C ALA A 22 -9.26 -6.77 -0.13
N GLY A 23 -8.77 -5.62 -0.60
CA GLY A 23 -9.30 -4.93 -1.78
C GLY A 23 -9.23 -5.77 -3.05
N LEU A 24 -8.13 -6.48 -3.25
CA LEU A 24 -7.95 -7.41 -4.37
C LEU A 24 -8.95 -8.57 -4.31
N SER A 25 -9.16 -9.16 -3.13
CA SER A 25 -10.17 -10.22 -2.93
C SER A 25 -11.57 -9.73 -3.29
N VAL A 26 -11.96 -8.53 -2.83
CA VAL A 26 -13.27 -7.94 -3.14
C VAL A 26 -13.40 -7.64 -4.65
N ALA A 27 -12.36 -7.10 -5.29
CA ALA A 27 -12.37 -6.87 -6.73
C ALA A 27 -12.58 -8.18 -7.51
N SER A 28 -11.89 -9.25 -7.09
CA SER A 28 -12.03 -10.60 -7.66
C SER A 28 -13.44 -11.17 -7.48
N GLU A 29 -14.02 -11.06 -6.28
CA GLU A 29 -15.41 -11.47 -6.00
C GLU A 29 -16.44 -10.72 -6.85
N MET A 30 -16.15 -9.46 -7.19
CA MET A 30 -16.96 -8.63 -8.08
C MET A 30 -16.70 -8.91 -9.57
N GLY A 31 -15.78 -9.81 -9.91
CA GLY A 31 -15.40 -10.13 -11.29
C GLY A 31 -14.60 -9.03 -12.00
N LEU A 32 -13.96 -8.13 -11.24
CA LEU A 32 -13.14 -7.05 -11.79
C LEU A 32 -11.70 -7.51 -12.00
N ALA A 33 -11.17 -7.27 -13.19
CA ALA A 33 -9.78 -7.56 -13.51
C ALA A 33 -8.86 -6.49 -12.94
N VAL A 34 -7.88 -6.88 -12.12
CA VAL A 34 -6.79 -6.00 -11.69
C VAL A 34 -5.58 -6.28 -12.59
N PRO A 35 -5.00 -5.27 -13.26
CA PRO A 35 -5.28 -3.83 -13.18
C PRO A 35 -6.29 -3.29 -14.20
N ALA A 36 -6.84 -4.11 -15.10
CA ALA A 36 -7.57 -3.63 -16.29
C ALA A 36 -8.85 -2.83 -15.98
N ASP A 37 -9.60 -3.21 -14.95
CA ASP A 37 -10.83 -2.56 -14.49
C ASP A 37 -10.58 -1.56 -13.36
N VAL A 38 -9.61 -1.87 -12.48
CA VAL A 38 -9.19 -1.05 -11.36
C VAL A 38 -7.76 -1.42 -10.97
N SER A 39 -6.90 -0.42 -10.81
CA SER A 39 -5.53 -0.60 -10.32
C SER A 39 -5.48 -0.52 -8.79
N LEU A 40 -4.63 -1.34 -8.17
CA LEU A 40 -4.44 -1.34 -6.72
C LEU A 40 -2.97 -1.08 -6.39
N LEU A 41 -2.71 -0.21 -5.42
CA LEU A 41 -1.38 0.09 -4.93
C LEU A 41 -1.34 -0.01 -3.40
N ALA A 42 -0.34 -0.72 -2.88
CA ALA A 42 -0.04 -0.82 -1.45
C ALA A 42 1.13 0.10 -1.06
N TRP A 43 1.25 0.44 0.22
CA TRP A 43 2.24 1.40 0.71
C TRP A 43 3.48 0.79 1.37
N ASP A 44 3.43 -0.48 1.81
CA ASP A 44 4.47 -1.05 2.68
C ASP A 44 5.42 -2.05 1.97
N ASP A 45 5.05 -2.55 0.79
CA ASP A 45 5.85 -3.51 0.00
C ASP A 45 6.31 -4.74 0.80
N SER A 46 5.44 -5.30 1.65
CA SER A 46 5.73 -6.56 2.34
C SER A 46 5.63 -7.76 1.40
N GLN A 47 6.06 -8.93 1.90
CA GLN A 47 5.96 -10.20 1.18
C GLN A 47 4.53 -10.53 0.73
N LEU A 48 3.50 -10.00 1.40
CA LEU A 48 2.11 -10.21 0.99
C LEU A 48 1.85 -9.74 -0.44
N CYS A 49 2.43 -8.61 -0.86
CA CYS A 49 2.26 -8.07 -2.21
C CYS A 49 2.77 -9.02 -3.30
N GLN A 50 3.78 -9.85 -2.99
CA GLN A 50 4.35 -10.80 -3.94
C GLN A 50 3.66 -12.17 -3.93
N LEU A 51 2.90 -12.48 -2.87
CA LEU A 51 2.21 -13.76 -2.71
C LEU A 51 0.78 -13.77 -3.28
N THR A 52 0.24 -12.61 -3.67
CA THR A 52 -1.08 -12.52 -4.31
C THR A 52 -1.05 -12.82 -5.80
N HIS A 53 -2.22 -13.13 -6.35
CA HIS A 53 -2.43 -13.26 -7.78
C HIS A 53 -3.62 -12.39 -8.23
N PRO A 54 -3.39 -11.35 -9.07
CA PRO A 54 -2.09 -10.81 -9.49
C PRO A 54 -1.25 -10.31 -8.30
N THR A 55 0.06 -10.18 -8.51
CA THR A 55 0.95 -9.51 -7.54
C THR A 55 0.58 -8.03 -7.44
N LEU A 56 0.65 -7.46 -6.25
CA LEU A 56 0.30 -6.06 -6.03
C LEU A 56 1.47 -5.13 -6.34
N SER A 57 1.16 -4.00 -6.98
CA SER A 57 2.11 -2.88 -7.03
C SER A 57 2.21 -2.27 -5.64
N ALA A 58 3.43 -1.94 -5.21
CA ALA A 58 3.67 -1.33 -3.91
C ALA A 58 4.64 -0.16 -4.01
N MET A 59 4.42 0.84 -3.17
CA MET A 59 5.44 1.82 -2.82
C MET A 59 6.28 1.22 -1.69
N SER A 60 7.60 1.41 -1.74
CA SER A 60 8.50 1.00 -0.67
C SER A 60 9.14 2.24 -0.06
N HIS A 61 9.37 2.20 1.24
CA HIS A 61 10.09 3.26 1.95
C HIS A 61 11.18 2.63 2.82
N ASP A 62 12.34 3.30 2.91
CA ASP A 62 13.46 2.82 3.71
C ASP A 62 13.19 3.09 5.20
N VAL A 63 12.44 2.19 5.82
CA VAL A 63 12.14 2.20 7.27
C VAL A 63 13.40 2.25 8.13
N THR A 64 14.50 1.67 7.64
CA THR A 64 15.77 1.61 8.37
C THR A 64 16.43 2.99 8.37
N ALA A 65 16.53 3.63 7.21
CA ALA A 65 17.04 4.99 7.10
C ALA A 65 16.17 5.97 7.89
N PHE A 66 14.85 5.79 7.86
CA PHE A 66 13.93 6.63 8.63
C PHE A 66 14.16 6.50 10.15
N GLY A 67 14.30 5.28 10.65
CA GLY A 67 14.62 5.02 12.07
C GLY A 67 15.97 5.59 12.50
N ALA A 68 16.99 5.47 11.62
CA ALA A 68 18.31 6.07 11.86
C ALA A 68 18.23 7.60 11.94
N GLU A 69 17.46 8.22 11.05
CA GLU A 69 17.26 9.67 11.05
C GLU A 69 16.51 10.15 12.30
N VAL A 70 15.42 9.47 12.69
CA VAL A 70 14.68 9.79 13.92
C VAL A 70 15.59 9.72 15.14
N THR A 71 16.40 8.66 15.25
CA THR A 71 17.36 8.48 16.35
C THR A 71 18.41 9.59 16.37
N ARG A 72 18.95 9.94 15.20
CA ARG A 72 19.91 11.04 15.05
C ARG A 72 19.30 12.37 15.53
N ARG A 73 18.07 12.68 15.13
CA ARG A 73 17.37 13.90 15.56
C ARG A 73 17.08 13.92 17.06
N LEU A 74 16.76 12.77 17.65
CA LEU A 74 16.56 12.64 19.10
C LEU A 74 17.84 12.99 19.86
N PHE A 75 18.99 12.44 19.46
CA PHE A 75 20.27 12.76 20.11
C PHE A 75 20.64 14.24 19.98
N GLN A 76 20.41 14.85 18.81
CA GLN A 76 20.63 16.30 18.63
C GLN A 76 19.83 17.13 19.63
N LEU A 77 18.54 16.79 19.81
CA LEU A 77 17.68 17.47 20.78
C LEU A 77 18.15 17.28 22.23
N LEU A 78 18.62 16.08 22.58
CA LEU A 78 19.17 15.81 23.93
C LEU A 78 20.48 16.55 24.18
N ASP A 79 21.30 16.73 23.15
CA ASP A 79 22.55 17.49 23.19
C ASP A 79 22.32 19.02 23.11
N GLY A 80 21.07 19.46 22.92
CA GLY A 80 20.70 20.88 22.85
C GLY A 80 21.05 21.55 21.52
N THR A 81 21.11 20.78 20.43
CA THR A 81 21.43 21.24 19.05
C THR A 81 20.30 20.97 18.06
#